data_AF-A0A359G5B7-F1
#
_entry.id   AF-A0A359G5B7-F1
#
_cell.length_a   1.000
_cell.length_b   1.000
_cell.length_c   1.000
_cell.angle_alpha   90.00
_cell.angle_beta   90.00
_cell.angle_gamma   90.00
#
_symmetry.space_group_name_H-M   'P 1'
#
loop_
_entity.id
_entity.type
_entity.pdbx_description
1 polymer ?
#
loop_
_entity_poly.entity_id
_entity_poly.type
_entity_poly.pdbx_seq_one_letter_code
_entity_poly.pdbx_strand_id
1 'polypeptide(L)'
;MRQAVADVRTAIDRAEHLALERQSLEELHAAAREQVVRELKLTREQRKRFDPLYDAYRRALAEAVKAVKAEPTDAATGDEATQRRRLKDKLENIAATAEVKRDYVDRFAEVLTAEQIRRLYNTEGQIATSIKRATGGKHSSREVVRIKGKGLRATQEWGAAGEYTGIVAPSYFRITVSPSARTITVTADQRLIDYLSLERTDGVLRFRRNAEIRAEGADIAVDVTVPASKALRSLTAGSYGSIDCPVALRGATAEVSVQSYGRVKADLAPAGRATVNVSSYGKFEGTVTCDACEYKLSSNGSATGAVACRTQGSMTIGSYARFSDPVKAPALGLSVASCASMSGALECEQLRLTVSSYAKVDGAIRAVDAEATLSSNASLHGDVKCRTLTLGLSSYAKFTGSAECRELRLTVQSSASFDAKLAAERFEAFVGSYGKARIQGDADVAKGAVKLASNATFSAPSLRVADYTIDARSHYSKADVWCSGTLRIETSTTAQVTYDGPCRVEAMPGNVRRK
;
A
#
# COMPACT_ATOMS: atom_id res chain seq x y z
N MET A 1 -32.23 -50.60 -39.02
CA MET A 1 -30.78 -50.57 -39.34
C MET A 1 -30.10 -49.23 -39.07
N ARG A 2 -30.66 -48.06 -39.43
CA ARG A 2 -30.00 -46.75 -39.18
C ARG A 2 -29.85 -46.34 -37.71
N GLN A 3 -30.78 -46.71 -36.83
CA GLN A 3 -30.68 -46.45 -35.39
C GLN A 3 -29.54 -47.24 -34.72
N ALA A 4 -29.45 -48.55 -35.00
CA ALA A 4 -28.43 -49.42 -34.43
C ALA A 4 -26.98 -49.03 -34.80
N VAL A 5 -26.77 -48.45 -36.00
CA VAL A 5 -25.45 -47.96 -36.42
C VAL A 5 -25.05 -46.66 -35.71
N ALA A 6 -26.03 -45.82 -35.32
CA ALA A 6 -25.77 -44.59 -34.56
C ALA A 6 -25.48 -44.89 -33.07
N ASP A 7 -26.14 -45.90 -32.51
CA ASP A 7 -25.90 -46.34 -31.12
C ASP A 7 -24.54 -47.04 -30.98
N VAL A 8 -24.10 -47.80 -31.99
CA VAL A 8 -22.75 -48.39 -32.02
C VAL A 8 -21.66 -47.33 -32.19
N ARG A 9 -21.88 -46.31 -33.03
CA ARG A 9 -20.93 -45.18 -33.17
C ARG A 9 -20.79 -44.37 -31.88
N THR A 10 -21.89 -44.03 -31.21
CA THR A 10 -21.83 -43.29 -29.94
C THR A 10 -21.24 -44.10 -28.80
N ALA A 11 -21.36 -45.43 -28.82
CA ALA A 11 -20.68 -46.32 -27.88
C ALA A 11 -19.16 -46.40 -28.16
N ILE A 12 -18.75 -46.42 -29.43
CA ILE A 12 -17.33 -46.37 -29.84
C ILE A 12 -16.72 -45.02 -29.49
N ASP A 13 -17.37 -43.90 -29.81
CA ASP A 13 -16.90 -42.55 -29.49
C ASP A 13 -16.76 -42.34 -27.96
N ARG A 14 -17.68 -42.90 -27.15
CA ARG A 14 -17.55 -42.90 -25.68
C ARG A 14 -16.41 -43.78 -25.19
N ALA A 15 -16.22 -44.96 -25.77
CA ALA A 15 -15.12 -45.85 -25.40
C ALA A 15 -13.76 -45.24 -25.78
N GLU A 16 -13.66 -44.60 -26.94
CA GLU A 16 -12.48 -43.86 -27.39
C GLU A 16 -12.20 -42.63 -26.51
N HIS A 17 -13.23 -41.86 -26.14
CA HIS A 17 -13.08 -40.72 -25.22
C HIS A 17 -12.61 -41.16 -23.82
N LEU A 18 -13.17 -42.25 -23.28
CA LEU A 18 -12.75 -42.82 -22.00
C LEU A 18 -11.34 -43.45 -22.06
N ALA A 19 -10.96 -44.02 -23.21
CA ALA A 19 -9.62 -44.55 -23.45
C ALA A 19 -8.57 -43.43 -23.59
N LEU A 20 -8.90 -42.34 -24.29
CA LEU A 20 -8.08 -41.12 -24.42
C LEU A 20 -7.92 -40.38 -23.08
N GLU A 21 -8.97 -40.30 -22.26
CA GLU A 21 -8.91 -39.73 -20.91
C GLU A 21 -8.01 -40.56 -19.98
N ARG A 22 -8.11 -41.90 -20.04
CA ARG A 22 -7.21 -42.80 -19.28
C ARG A 22 -5.77 -42.72 -19.76
N GLN A 23 -5.51 -42.72 -21.07
CA GLN A 23 -4.16 -42.56 -21.63
C GLN A 23 -3.52 -41.23 -21.22
N SER A 24 -4.26 -40.11 -21.29
CA SER A 24 -3.71 -38.79 -20.97
C SER A 24 -3.34 -38.61 -19.49
N LEU A 25 -4.04 -39.27 -18.57
CA LEU A 25 -3.72 -39.21 -17.14
C LEU A 25 -2.47 -40.04 -16.81
N GLU A 26 -2.33 -41.21 -17.44
CA GLU A 26 -1.16 -42.08 -17.28
C GLU A 26 0.10 -41.44 -17.89
N GLU A 27 -0.02 -40.74 -19.02
CA GLU A 27 1.05 -39.97 -19.65
C GLU A 27 1.50 -38.78 -18.80
N LEU A 28 0.56 -38.05 -18.18
CA LEU A 28 0.88 -36.96 -17.25
C LEU A 28 1.57 -37.47 -15.98
N HIS A 29 1.17 -38.64 -15.48
CA HIS A 29 1.83 -39.30 -14.35
C HIS A 29 3.22 -39.83 -14.73
N ALA A 30 3.41 -40.30 -15.96
CA ALA A 30 4.71 -40.69 -16.50
C ALA A 30 5.67 -39.50 -16.68
N ALA A 31 5.18 -38.38 -17.21
CA ALA A 31 5.95 -37.15 -17.38
C ALA A 31 6.35 -36.53 -16.02
N ALA A 32 5.45 -36.58 -15.03
CA ALA A 32 5.75 -36.16 -13.66
C ALA A 32 6.87 -37.01 -13.02
N ARG A 33 6.86 -38.33 -13.23
CA ARG A 33 7.93 -39.24 -12.76
C ARG A 33 9.29 -38.88 -13.36
N GLU A 34 9.34 -38.69 -14.67
CA GLU A 34 10.56 -38.30 -15.38
C GLU A 34 11.12 -36.96 -14.87
N GLN A 35 10.24 -36.00 -14.58
CA GLN A 35 10.64 -34.69 -14.01
C GLN A 35 11.20 -34.82 -12.58
N VAL A 36 10.58 -35.65 -11.73
CA VAL A 36 11.08 -35.91 -10.36
C VAL A 36 12.45 -36.58 -10.39
N VAL A 37 12.63 -37.60 -11.22
CA VAL A 37 13.92 -38.31 -11.35
C VAL A 37 15.03 -37.37 -11.83
N ARG A 38 14.72 -36.46 -12.77
CA ARG A 38 15.67 -35.47 -13.31
C ARG A 38 16.12 -34.45 -12.27
N GLU A 39 15.21 -33.92 -11.47
CA GLU A 39 15.50 -32.93 -10.43
C GLU A 39 16.25 -33.51 -9.22
N LEU A 40 16.00 -34.79 -8.92
CA LEU A 40 16.66 -35.51 -7.83
C LEU A 40 18.08 -36.00 -8.18
N LYS A 41 18.47 -35.92 -9.46
CA LYS A 41 19.77 -36.38 -9.99
C LYS A 41 20.11 -37.81 -9.55
N LEU A 42 19.13 -38.72 -9.62
CA LEU A 42 19.29 -40.09 -9.15
C LEU A 42 20.29 -40.87 -9.99
N THR A 43 21.13 -41.66 -9.33
CA THR A 43 22.01 -42.63 -10.01
C THR A 43 21.19 -43.80 -10.59
N ARG A 44 21.77 -44.54 -11.53
CA ARG A 44 21.09 -45.67 -12.20
C ARG A 44 20.63 -46.76 -11.22
N GLU A 45 21.39 -47.00 -10.15
CA GLU A 45 21.04 -47.96 -9.09
C GLU A 45 19.97 -47.40 -8.13
N GLN A 46 20.03 -46.11 -7.80
CA GLN A 46 18.97 -45.47 -6.99
C GLN A 46 17.63 -45.42 -7.74
N ARG A 47 17.65 -45.15 -9.05
CA ARG A 47 16.44 -45.11 -9.89
C ARG A 47 15.69 -46.45 -9.89
N LYS A 48 16.40 -47.58 -9.98
CA LYS A 48 15.79 -48.93 -9.92
C LYS A 48 15.02 -49.18 -8.62
N ARG A 49 15.50 -48.63 -7.50
CA ARG A 49 14.86 -48.77 -6.17
C ARG A 49 13.80 -47.69 -5.92
N PHE A 50 13.97 -46.50 -6.49
CA PHE A 50 13.09 -45.34 -6.31
C PHE A 50 11.80 -45.43 -7.13
N ASP A 51 11.89 -45.84 -8.40
CA ASP A 51 10.74 -45.87 -9.32
C ASP A 51 9.56 -46.72 -8.78
N PRO A 52 9.74 -47.99 -8.33
CA PRO A 52 8.62 -48.78 -7.78
C PRO A 52 8.08 -48.21 -6.45
N LEU A 53 8.94 -47.61 -5.63
CA LEU A 53 8.56 -47.00 -4.36
C LEU A 53 7.71 -45.73 -4.58
N TYR A 54 8.11 -44.91 -5.55
CA TYR A 54 7.42 -43.68 -5.91
C TYR A 54 6.06 -43.94 -6.58
N ASP A 55 5.94 -45.01 -7.38
CA ASP A 55 4.66 -45.46 -7.92
C ASP A 55 3.69 -45.93 -6.82
N ALA A 56 4.19 -46.69 -5.83
CA ALA A 56 3.39 -47.11 -4.68
C ALA A 56 2.91 -45.90 -3.85
N TYR A 57 3.78 -44.91 -3.65
CA TYR A 57 3.46 -43.66 -2.97
C TYR A 57 2.36 -42.87 -3.70
N ARG A 58 2.48 -42.70 -5.03
CA ARG A 58 1.47 -42.02 -5.86
C ARG A 58 0.12 -42.72 -5.85
N ARG A 59 0.10 -44.06 -5.84
CA ARG A 59 -1.14 -44.86 -5.70
C ARG A 59 -1.78 -44.68 -4.33
N ALA A 60 -1.01 -44.75 -3.25
CA ALA A 60 -1.51 -44.53 -1.89
C ALA A 60 -2.11 -43.12 -1.72
N LEU A 61 -1.48 -42.09 -2.31
CA LEU A 61 -2.05 -40.74 -2.34
C LEU A 61 -3.38 -40.66 -3.11
N ALA A 62 -3.47 -41.34 -4.26
CA ALA A 62 -4.70 -41.36 -5.06
C ALA A 62 -5.84 -42.10 -4.35
N GLU A 63 -5.53 -43.19 -3.65
CA GLU A 63 -6.50 -43.95 -2.85
C GLU A 63 -6.98 -43.15 -1.63
N ALA A 64 -6.07 -42.48 -0.91
CA ALA A 64 -6.43 -41.61 0.21
C ALA A 64 -7.38 -40.47 -0.20
N VAL A 65 -7.17 -39.88 -1.38
CA VAL A 65 -8.06 -38.84 -1.94
C VAL A 65 -9.39 -39.42 -2.44
N LYS A 66 -9.39 -40.67 -2.94
CA LYS A 66 -10.60 -41.33 -3.45
C LYS A 66 -11.51 -41.84 -2.32
N ALA A 67 -10.93 -42.33 -1.23
CA ALA A 67 -11.66 -42.81 -0.05
C ALA A 67 -12.52 -41.71 0.60
N VAL A 68 -12.03 -40.45 0.59
CA VAL A 68 -12.76 -39.29 1.14
C VAL A 68 -13.81 -38.75 0.15
N LYS A 69 -13.73 -39.08 -1.15
CA LYS A 69 -14.68 -38.66 -2.19
C LYS A 69 -15.90 -39.59 -2.38
N ALA A 70 -16.01 -40.67 -1.60
CA ALA A 70 -16.94 -41.77 -1.86
C ALA A 70 -18.42 -41.51 -1.51
N GLU A 71 -18.81 -40.33 -1.01
CA GLU A 71 -20.23 -39.96 -0.88
C GLU A 71 -20.64 -38.92 -1.94
N PRO A 72 -21.71 -39.16 -2.72
CA PRO A 72 -22.19 -38.20 -3.71
C PRO A 72 -22.88 -37.04 -3.00
N THR A 73 -22.28 -35.85 -3.05
CA THR A 73 -22.99 -34.61 -2.69
C THR A 73 -23.69 -34.04 -3.91
N ASP A 74 -25.00 -34.25 -3.98
CA ASP A 74 -25.89 -33.54 -4.87
C ASP A 74 -25.81 -32.02 -4.67
N ALA A 75 -26.07 -31.32 -5.76
CA ALA A 75 -25.93 -29.88 -5.89
C ALA A 75 -26.98 -29.09 -5.08
N ALA A 76 -26.57 -27.87 -4.74
CA ALA A 76 -27.41 -26.71 -4.38
C ALA A 76 -28.13 -26.72 -3.02
N THR A 77 -27.50 -26.06 -2.03
CA THR A 77 -28.12 -25.05 -1.14
C THR A 77 -27.03 -24.42 -0.28
N GLY A 78 -26.98 -23.08 -0.26
CA GLY A 78 -25.95 -22.27 0.38
C GLY A 78 -26.18 -22.09 1.87
N ASP A 79 -26.19 -23.18 2.64
CA ASP A 79 -26.35 -23.12 4.10
C ASP A 79 -25.00 -23.28 4.83
N GLU A 80 -24.85 -22.60 5.98
CA GLU A 80 -23.61 -22.56 6.77
C GLU A 80 -23.16 -23.96 7.22
N ALA A 81 -24.12 -24.85 7.50
CA ALA A 81 -23.87 -26.26 7.83
C ALA A 81 -23.18 -27.01 6.68
N THR A 82 -23.57 -26.74 5.43
CA THR A 82 -22.99 -27.33 4.22
C THR A 82 -21.57 -26.79 3.98
N GLN A 83 -21.31 -25.52 4.31
CA GLN A 83 -19.95 -24.96 4.25
C GLN A 83 -19.04 -25.55 5.32
N ARG A 84 -19.53 -25.73 6.56
CA ARG A 84 -18.79 -26.38 7.65
C ARG A 84 -18.46 -27.83 7.32
N ARG A 85 -19.41 -28.59 6.74
CA ARG A 85 -19.18 -29.96 6.29
C ARG A 85 -18.12 -30.02 5.18
N ARG A 86 -18.22 -29.16 4.16
CA ARG A 86 -17.19 -29.05 3.10
C ARG A 86 -15.81 -28.67 3.63
N LEU A 87 -15.73 -27.84 4.67
CA LEU A 87 -14.46 -27.49 5.31
C LEU A 87 -13.89 -28.69 6.06
N LYS A 88 -14.74 -29.44 6.77
CA LYS A 88 -14.36 -30.68 7.45
C LYS A 88 -13.84 -31.73 6.46
N ASP A 89 -14.55 -31.97 5.37
CA ASP A 89 -14.14 -32.93 4.32
C ASP A 89 -12.81 -32.50 3.66
N LYS A 90 -12.58 -31.19 3.49
CA LYS A 90 -11.29 -30.67 3.00
C LYS A 90 -10.16 -30.90 4.01
N LEU A 91 -10.43 -30.70 5.30
CA LEU A 91 -9.44 -30.92 6.36
C LEU A 91 -9.11 -32.41 6.52
N GLU A 92 -10.11 -33.29 6.41
CA GLU A 92 -9.92 -34.75 6.41
C GLU A 92 -9.11 -35.22 5.20
N ASN A 93 -9.37 -34.66 4.00
CA ASN A 93 -8.53 -34.89 2.82
C ASN A 93 -7.07 -34.46 3.03
N ILE A 94 -6.84 -33.31 3.67
CA ILE A 94 -5.51 -32.79 3.97
C ILE A 94 -4.81 -33.72 4.98
N ALA A 95 -5.51 -34.16 6.02
CA ALA A 95 -4.99 -35.07 7.03
C ALA A 95 -4.59 -36.43 6.43
N ALA A 96 -5.47 -37.05 5.64
CA ALA A 96 -5.19 -38.33 4.97
C ALA A 96 -3.99 -38.23 4.00
N THR A 97 -3.89 -37.12 3.27
CA THR A 97 -2.74 -36.88 2.37
C THR A 97 -1.44 -36.66 3.15
N ALA A 98 -1.50 -36.02 4.33
CA ALA A 98 -0.34 -35.79 5.17
C ALA A 98 0.16 -37.07 5.85
N GLU A 99 -0.75 -37.98 6.24
CA GLU A 99 -0.42 -39.28 6.81
C GLU A 99 0.34 -40.16 5.83
N VAL A 100 -0.16 -40.30 4.59
CA VAL A 100 0.56 -41.02 3.52
C VAL A 100 1.95 -40.42 3.26
N LYS A 101 2.08 -39.09 3.31
CA LYS A 101 3.39 -38.44 3.16
C LYS A 101 4.34 -38.80 4.29
N ARG A 102 3.87 -38.77 5.54
CA ARG A 102 4.67 -39.11 6.72
C ARG A 102 5.19 -40.54 6.63
N ASP A 103 4.31 -41.50 6.33
CA ASP A 103 4.63 -42.93 6.33
C ASP A 103 5.64 -43.32 5.22
N TYR A 104 5.72 -42.51 4.16
CA TYR A 104 6.67 -42.72 3.07
C TYR A 104 7.98 -41.93 3.25
N VAL A 105 8.10 -41.02 4.24
CA VAL A 105 9.38 -40.34 4.52
C VAL A 105 10.47 -41.35 4.85
N ASP A 106 10.20 -42.30 5.75
CA ASP A 106 11.18 -43.30 6.19
C ASP A 106 11.54 -44.26 5.05
N ARG A 107 10.55 -44.65 4.24
CA ARG A 107 10.78 -45.50 3.07
C ARG A 107 11.59 -44.80 1.98
N PHE A 108 11.40 -43.50 1.78
CA PHE A 108 12.24 -42.72 0.86
C PHE A 108 13.66 -42.52 1.42
N ALA A 109 13.85 -42.48 2.74
CA ALA A 109 15.17 -42.39 3.37
C ALA A 109 16.07 -43.61 3.16
N GLU A 110 15.50 -44.78 2.84
CA GLU A 110 16.27 -45.98 2.47
C GLU A 110 16.94 -45.91 1.08
N VAL A 111 16.54 -44.93 0.26
CA VAL A 111 16.97 -44.79 -1.15
C VAL A 111 17.52 -43.40 -1.46
N LEU A 112 17.01 -42.37 -0.77
CA LEU A 112 17.31 -40.96 -0.99
C LEU A 112 17.98 -40.33 0.24
N THR A 113 18.86 -39.37 -0.01
CA THR A 113 19.41 -38.52 1.06
C THR A 113 18.36 -37.51 1.56
N ALA A 114 18.55 -36.96 2.76
CA ALA A 114 17.64 -35.95 3.33
C ALA A 114 17.43 -34.73 2.40
N GLU A 115 18.48 -34.28 1.71
CA GLU A 115 18.39 -33.16 0.75
C GLU A 115 17.62 -33.56 -0.52
N GLN A 116 17.73 -34.82 -0.96
CA GLN A 116 16.92 -35.35 -2.06
C GLN A 116 15.46 -35.51 -1.64
N ILE A 117 15.15 -35.94 -0.42
CA ILE A 117 13.77 -36.02 0.09
C ILE A 117 13.13 -34.63 0.16
N ARG A 118 13.89 -33.62 0.63
CA ARG A 118 13.43 -32.22 0.65
C ARG A 118 13.12 -31.71 -0.76
N ARG A 119 13.98 -32.01 -1.74
CA ARG A 119 13.75 -31.69 -3.15
C ARG A 119 12.57 -32.44 -3.73
N LEU A 120 12.40 -33.72 -3.41
CA LEU A 120 11.27 -34.55 -3.83
C LEU A 120 9.95 -33.89 -3.42
N TYR A 121 9.78 -33.49 -2.16
CA TYR A 121 8.54 -32.86 -1.70
C TYR A 121 8.31 -31.46 -2.28
N ASN A 122 9.36 -30.69 -2.54
CA ASN A 122 9.25 -29.39 -3.22
C ASN A 122 8.85 -29.57 -4.69
N THR A 123 9.48 -30.51 -5.39
CA THR A 123 9.17 -30.84 -6.79
C THR A 123 7.78 -31.48 -6.90
N GLU A 124 7.37 -32.33 -5.96
CA GLU A 124 6.00 -32.83 -5.83
C GLU A 124 4.99 -31.70 -5.60
N GLY A 125 5.31 -30.72 -4.76
CA GLY A 125 4.48 -29.55 -4.55
C GLY A 125 4.32 -28.71 -5.83
N GLN A 126 5.41 -28.53 -6.57
CA GLN A 126 5.42 -27.81 -7.84
C GLN A 126 4.70 -28.58 -8.95
N ILE A 127 4.87 -29.91 -9.02
CA ILE A 127 4.18 -30.80 -9.96
C ILE A 127 2.70 -30.90 -9.61
N ALA A 128 2.32 -31.03 -8.34
CA ALA A 128 0.92 -30.99 -7.95
C ALA A 128 0.28 -29.64 -8.26
N THR A 129 1.05 -28.54 -8.15
CA THR A 129 0.60 -27.21 -8.55
C THR A 129 0.52 -27.05 -10.07
N SER A 130 1.47 -27.59 -10.84
CA SER A 130 1.48 -27.55 -12.30
C SER A 130 0.41 -28.46 -12.89
N ILE A 131 0.24 -29.67 -12.33
CA ILE A 131 -0.87 -30.58 -12.63
C ILE A 131 -2.17 -29.92 -12.23
N LYS A 132 -2.35 -29.31 -11.04
CA LYS A 132 -3.58 -28.55 -10.73
C LYS A 132 -3.80 -27.36 -11.67
N ARG A 133 -2.74 -26.71 -12.16
CA ARG A 133 -2.83 -25.69 -13.21
C ARG A 133 -3.11 -26.26 -14.59
N ALA A 134 -2.79 -27.52 -14.86
CA ALA A 134 -2.98 -28.21 -16.14
C ALA A 134 -4.31 -28.99 -16.21
N THR A 135 -4.74 -29.60 -15.09
CA THR A 135 -6.04 -30.29 -14.92
C THR A 135 -7.12 -29.31 -14.51
N GLY A 136 -6.84 -28.35 -13.63
CA GLY A 136 -7.61 -27.10 -13.54
C GLY A 136 -7.44 -26.20 -14.77
N GLY A 137 -6.46 -26.54 -15.61
CA GLY A 137 -6.16 -25.92 -16.91
C GLY A 137 -6.98 -26.45 -18.09
N LYS A 138 -7.73 -27.54 -17.92
CA LYS A 138 -8.72 -27.97 -18.93
C LYS A 138 -10.04 -27.16 -18.88
N HIS A 139 -10.06 -26.07 -18.10
CA HIS A 139 -10.94 -24.91 -18.31
C HIS A 139 -10.17 -23.59 -18.54
N SER A 140 -8.85 -23.66 -18.82
CA SER A 140 -8.00 -22.49 -19.11
C SER A 140 -7.44 -22.54 -20.54
N SER A 141 -8.24 -22.94 -21.52
CA SER A 141 -8.24 -22.17 -22.76
C SER A 141 -9.11 -20.93 -22.48
N ARG A 142 -8.53 -19.87 -21.89
CA ARG A 142 -9.18 -18.57 -22.07
C ARG A 142 -9.23 -18.38 -23.58
N GLU A 143 -10.44 -18.36 -24.12
CA GLU A 143 -10.62 -18.17 -25.56
C GLU A 143 -9.87 -16.90 -25.97
N VAL A 144 -9.04 -17.00 -27.00
CA VAL A 144 -8.23 -15.88 -27.46
C VAL A 144 -9.05 -15.10 -28.46
N VAL A 145 -9.55 -13.94 -28.02
CA VAL A 145 -10.36 -13.06 -28.86
C VAL A 145 -9.44 -12.10 -29.59
N ARG A 146 -9.45 -12.14 -30.94
CA ARG A 146 -8.69 -11.21 -31.79
C ARG A 146 -9.56 -10.04 -32.24
N ILE A 147 -9.11 -8.83 -31.92
CA ILE A 147 -9.79 -7.57 -32.27
C ILE A 147 -8.85 -6.73 -33.13
N LYS A 148 -9.33 -6.25 -34.29
CA LYS A 148 -8.57 -5.43 -35.23
C LYS A 148 -9.34 -4.17 -35.60
N GLY A 149 -8.65 -3.02 -35.66
CA GLY A 149 -9.26 -1.73 -36.00
C GLY A 149 -10.18 -1.18 -34.90
N LYS A 150 -10.92 -0.09 -35.15
CA LYS A 150 -11.73 0.61 -34.13
C LYS A 150 -12.92 -0.17 -33.53
N GLY A 151 -13.19 -1.38 -34.02
CA GLY A 151 -14.23 -2.26 -33.47
C GLY A 151 -15.66 -1.75 -33.69
N LEU A 152 -16.64 -2.66 -33.64
CA LEU A 152 -18.06 -2.30 -33.57
C LEU A 152 -18.49 -2.44 -32.11
N ARG A 153 -18.90 -1.34 -31.47
CA ARG A 153 -19.33 -1.38 -30.07
C ARG A 153 -20.78 -1.84 -29.96
N ALA A 154 -21.00 -2.87 -29.15
CA ALA A 154 -22.31 -3.35 -28.77
C ALA A 154 -22.60 -2.94 -27.32
N THR A 155 -23.88 -2.75 -27.00
CA THR A 155 -24.35 -2.52 -25.63
C THR A 155 -25.29 -3.65 -25.24
N GLN A 156 -25.08 -4.22 -24.06
CA GLN A 156 -25.92 -5.25 -23.49
C GLN A 156 -26.43 -4.82 -22.11
N GLU A 157 -27.70 -5.10 -21.83
CA GLU A 157 -28.26 -4.94 -20.50
C GLU A 157 -28.10 -6.22 -19.69
N TRP A 158 -27.53 -6.12 -18.50
CA TRP A 158 -27.26 -7.25 -17.58
C TRP A 158 -28.26 -7.33 -16.42
N GLY A 159 -29.39 -6.63 -16.55
CA GLY A 159 -30.47 -6.59 -15.58
C GLY A 159 -30.17 -5.68 -14.38
N ALA A 160 -30.93 -5.84 -13.30
CA ALA A 160 -30.79 -5.01 -12.10
C ALA A 160 -29.45 -5.26 -11.37
N ALA A 161 -28.92 -4.20 -10.75
CA ALA A 161 -27.76 -4.31 -9.86
C ALA A 161 -28.12 -4.94 -8.50
N GLY A 162 -29.35 -4.70 -8.03
CA GLY A 162 -29.76 -5.00 -6.66
C GLY A 162 -29.09 -4.07 -5.64
N GLU A 163 -29.26 -4.37 -4.36
CA GLU A 163 -28.49 -3.70 -3.31
C GLU A 163 -27.08 -4.29 -3.26
N TYR A 164 -26.07 -3.45 -3.45
CA TYR A 164 -24.67 -3.85 -3.39
C TYR A 164 -23.85 -2.87 -2.55
N THR A 165 -22.76 -3.37 -2.02
CA THR A 165 -21.95 -2.70 -1.02
C THR A 165 -20.55 -2.39 -1.52
N GLY A 166 -20.12 -3.02 -2.62
CA GLY A 166 -18.86 -2.69 -3.24
C GLY A 166 -18.80 -2.98 -4.74
N ILE A 167 -17.82 -2.37 -5.39
CA ILE A 167 -17.52 -2.54 -6.82
C ILE A 167 -16.03 -2.84 -6.97
N VAL A 168 -15.72 -3.86 -7.79
CA VAL A 168 -14.35 -4.16 -8.22
C VAL A 168 -14.25 -3.95 -9.72
N ALA A 169 -13.46 -2.95 -10.13
CA ALA A 169 -13.10 -2.69 -11.52
C ALA A 169 -11.83 -3.48 -11.90
N PRO A 170 -11.94 -4.48 -12.79
CA PRO A 170 -10.80 -5.18 -13.34
C PRO A 170 -10.13 -4.37 -14.46
N SER A 171 -9.16 -4.99 -15.12
CA SER A 171 -8.35 -4.31 -16.13
C SER A 171 -9.17 -3.75 -17.29
N TYR A 172 -8.93 -2.49 -17.63
CA TYR A 172 -9.58 -1.76 -18.75
C TYR A 172 -11.11 -1.57 -18.64
N PHE A 173 -11.70 -1.81 -17.47
CA PHE A 173 -13.09 -1.47 -17.22
C PHE A 173 -13.22 -0.02 -16.76
N ARG A 174 -14.08 0.75 -17.42
CA ARG A 174 -14.50 2.08 -16.98
C ARG A 174 -15.92 1.98 -16.43
N ILE A 175 -16.04 2.03 -15.11
CA ILE A 175 -17.31 1.89 -14.41
C ILE A 175 -17.79 3.28 -13.98
N THR A 176 -19.01 3.62 -14.35
CA THR A 176 -19.70 4.83 -13.89
C THR A 176 -20.92 4.43 -13.06
N VAL A 177 -20.95 4.89 -11.81
CA VAL A 177 -22.14 4.74 -10.96
C VAL A 177 -23.13 5.84 -11.31
N SER A 178 -24.34 5.49 -11.71
CA SER A 178 -25.36 6.46 -12.12
C SER A 178 -26.59 6.38 -11.22
N PRO A 179 -27.05 7.49 -10.62
CA PRO A 179 -28.27 7.52 -9.82
C PRO A 179 -29.55 7.38 -10.67
N SER A 180 -29.48 7.63 -11.98
CA SER A 180 -30.63 7.52 -12.90
C SER A 180 -30.73 6.16 -13.59
N ALA A 181 -29.65 5.37 -13.62
CA ALA A 181 -29.64 4.05 -14.20
C ALA A 181 -30.48 3.08 -13.36
N ARG A 182 -31.28 2.23 -14.03
CA ARG A 182 -32.11 1.18 -13.40
C ARG A 182 -31.52 -0.21 -13.55
N THR A 183 -30.78 -0.43 -14.62
CA THR A 183 -30.11 -1.68 -14.97
C THR A 183 -28.62 -1.45 -15.17
N ILE A 184 -27.83 -2.52 -15.02
CA ILE A 184 -26.42 -2.52 -15.39
C ILE A 184 -26.35 -2.60 -16.91
N THR A 185 -25.67 -1.64 -17.54
CA THR A 185 -25.40 -1.66 -18.98
C THR A 185 -23.91 -1.79 -19.23
N VAL A 186 -23.55 -2.65 -20.17
CA VAL A 186 -22.16 -2.92 -20.54
C VAL A 186 -22.00 -2.62 -22.01
N THR A 187 -21.08 -1.72 -22.34
CA THR A 187 -20.73 -1.33 -23.70
C THR A 187 -19.29 -1.72 -23.98
N ALA A 188 -19.08 -2.58 -24.97
CA ALA A 188 -17.76 -3.10 -25.34
C ALA A 188 -17.72 -3.42 -26.84
N ASP A 189 -16.57 -3.82 -27.37
CA ASP A 189 -16.51 -4.42 -28.70
C ASP A 189 -17.41 -5.67 -28.76
N GLN A 190 -18.16 -5.84 -29.85
CA GLN A 190 -19.10 -6.95 -30.03
C GLN A 190 -18.44 -8.33 -29.88
N ARG A 191 -17.17 -8.49 -30.26
CA ARG A 191 -16.44 -9.75 -30.11
C ARG A 191 -15.97 -9.99 -28.69
N LEU A 192 -15.96 -8.95 -27.86
CA LEU A 192 -15.53 -9.02 -26.46
C LEU A 192 -16.73 -9.23 -25.52
N ILE A 193 -17.89 -8.67 -25.84
CA ILE A 193 -19.02 -8.55 -24.91
C ILE A 193 -19.48 -9.90 -24.33
N ASP A 194 -19.47 -10.96 -25.13
CA ASP A 194 -19.88 -12.31 -24.73
C ASP A 194 -18.89 -12.98 -23.75
N TYR A 195 -17.67 -12.45 -23.64
CA TYR A 195 -16.63 -12.93 -22.73
C TYR A 195 -16.55 -12.11 -21.44
N LEU A 196 -17.46 -11.16 -21.26
CA LEU A 196 -17.56 -10.39 -20.04
C LEU A 196 -18.58 -11.05 -19.12
N SER A 197 -18.31 -11.01 -17.81
CA SER A 197 -19.23 -11.56 -16.82
C SER A 197 -19.27 -10.69 -15.57
N LEU A 198 -20.37 -10.82 -14.83
CA LEU A 198 -20.57 -10.19 -13.53
C LEU A 198 -20.78 -11.27 -12.47
N GLU A 199 -19.90 -11.30 -11.49
CA GLU A 199 -20.09 -12.09 -10.27
C GLU A 199 -20.63 -11.21 -9.15
N ARG A 200 -21.67 -11.69 -8.48
CA ARG A 200 -22.28 -11.06 -7.31
C ARG A 200 -21.95 -11.93 -6.10
N THR A 201 -20.95 -11.54 -5.32
CA THR A 201 -20.50 -12.33 -4.16
C THR A 201 -20.32 -11.40 -2.96
N ASP A 202 -20.95 -11.74 -1.84
CA ASP A 202 -20.93 -10.98 -0.58
C ASP A 202 -21.37 -9.51 -0.74
N GLY A 203 -22.36 -9.26 -1.59
CA GLY A 203 -22.83 -7.90 -1.89
C GLY A 203 -21.85 -7.07 -2.72
N VAL A 204 -20.79 -7.65 -3.26
CA VAL A 204 -19.81 -6.95 -4.11
C VAL A 204 -20.00 -7.34 -5.57
N LEU A 205 -20.11 -6.34 -6.44
CA LEU A 205 -20.13 -6.49 -7.88
C LEU A 205 -18.70 -6.65 -8.41
N ARG A 206 -18.37 -7.84 -8.91
CA ARG A 206 -17.06 -8.16 -9.48
C ARG A 206 -17.20 -8.39 -10.98
N PHE A 207 -16.77 -7.41 -11.76
CA PHE A 207 -16.71 -7.55 -13.21
C PHE A 207 -15.51 -8.41 -13.58
N ARG A 208 -15.66 -9.26 -14.59
CA ARG A 208 -14.62 -10.17 -15.06
C ARG A 208 -14.58 -10.24 -16.58
N ARG A 209 -13.36 -10.50 -17.06
CA ARG A 209 -13.09 -10.89 -18.44
C ARG A 209 -12.65 -12.35 -18.47
N ASN A 210 -13.39 -13.18 -19.19
CA ASN A 210 -13.20 -14.63 -19.29
C ASN A 210 -12.46 -15.05 -20.56
N ALA A 211 -11.84 -14.10 -21.26
CA ALA A 211 -11.02 -14.30 -22.44
C ALA A 211 -9.68 -13.55 -22.36
N GLU A 212 -8.71 -14.02 -23.14
CA GLU A 212 -7.48 -13.27 -23.42
C GLU A 212 -7.69 -12.45 -24.70
N ILE A 213 -7.39 -11.16 -24.66
CA ILE A 213 -7.59 -10.28 -25.83
C ILE A 213 -6.25 -10.07 -26.53
N ARG A 214 -6.24 -10.30 -27.85
CA ARG A 214 -5.19 -9.80 -28.74
C ARG A 214 -5.77 -8.68 -29.60
N ALA A 215 -5.42 -7.45 -29.26
CA ALA A 215 -5.90 -6.26 -29.95
C ALA A 215 -4.78 -5.61 -30.77
N GLU A 216 -5.04 -5.38 -32.06
CA GLU A 216 -4.17 -4.63 -32.97
C GLU A 216 -4.87 -3.31 -33.33
N GLY A 217 -4.45 -2.19 -32.70
CA GLY A 217 -5.01 -0.86 -32.97
C GLY A 217 -6.48 -0.67 -32.57
N ALA A 218 -7.00 -1.51 -31.67
CA ALA A 218 -8.40 -1.52 -31.24
C ALA A 218 -8.57 -1.01 -29.79
N ASP A 219 -9.68 -0.33 -29.52
CA ASP A 219 -10.07 0.02 -28.15
C ASP A 219 -10.65 -1.22 -27.45
N ILE A 220 -10.00 -1.63 -26.36
CA ILE A 220 -10.40 -2.78 -25.52
C ILE A 220 -11.10 -2.34 -24.24
N ALA A 221 -11.39 -1.04 -24.09
CA ALA A 221 -12.09 -0.52 -22.94
C ALA A 221 -13.52 -1.07 -22.89
N VAL A 222 -13.92 -1.46 -21.69
CA VAL A 222 -15.29 -1.87 -21.38
C VAL A 222 -15.92 -0.76 -20.56
N ASP A 223 -16.91 -0.07 -21.11
CA ASP A 223 -17.66 0.94 -20.37
C ASP A 223 -18.86 0.27 -19.69
N VAL A 224 -19.02 0.50 -18.39
CA VAL A 224 -20.10 -0.09 -17.60
C VAL A 224 -20.83 1.00 -16.85
N THR A 225 -22.15 1.08 -16.99
CA THR A 225 -22.98 1.92 -16.13
C THR A 225 -23.66 1.05 -15.09
N VAL A 226 -23.51 1.41 -13.81
CA VAL A 226 -24.09 0.69 -12.68
C VAL A 226 -25.08 1.60 -11.94
N PRO A 227 -26.33 1.18 -11.69
CA PRO A 227 -27.28 1.87 -10.82
C PRO A 227 -26.70 2.19 -9.45
N ALA A 228 -26.87 3.40 -8.93
CA ALA A 228 -26.35 3.76 -7.61
C ALA A 228 -27.01 2.96 -6.47
N SER A 229 -26.20 2.40 -5.58
CA SER A 229 -26.65 1.74 -4.34
C SER A 229 -26.44 2.64 -3.13
N LYS A 230 -27.44 2.70 -2.23
CA LYS A 230 -27.35 3.41 -0.94
C LYS A 230 -26.41 2.72 0.05
N ALA A 231 -26.14 1.43 -0.13
CA ALA A 231 -25.28 0.63 0.73
C ALA A 231 -23.81 0.59 0.26
N LEU A 232 -23.49 1.29 -0.83
CA LEU A 232 -22.16 1.34 -1.42
C LEU A 232 -21.15 1.97 -0.46
N ARG A 233 -20.13 1.17 -0.12
CA ARG A 233 -19.09 1.52 0.85
C ARG A 233 -17.67 1.14 0.41
N SER A 234 -17.49 0.30 -0.60
CA SER A 234 -16.16 -0.15 -1.04
C SER A 234 -15.96 -0.01 -2.54
N LEU A 235 -14.88 0.65 -2.97
CA LEU A 235 -14.46 0.73 -4.37
C LEU A 235 -13.05 0.20 -4.53
N THR A 236 -12.87 -0.75 -5.44
CA THR A 236 -11.55 -1.28 -5.77
C THR A 236 -11.29 -1.15 -7.26
N ALA A 237 -10.19 -0.50 -7.64
CA ALA A 237 -9.80 -0.37 -9.05
C ALA A 237 -8.35 -0.83 -9.25
N GLY A 238 -8.16 -1.72 -10.22
CA GLY A 238 -6.85 -2.30 -10.56
C GLY A 238 -6.58 -2.30 -12.06
N SER A 239 -5.30 -2.30 -12.43
CA SER A 239 -4.83 -2.63 -13.78
C SER A 239 -5.45 -1.78 -14.90
N TYR A 240 -5.37 -0.44 -14.79
CA TYR A 240 -6.04 0.51 -15.69
C TYR A 240 -7.58 0.53 -15.63
N GLY A 241 -8.19 -0.16 -14.67
CA GLY A 241 -9.62 0.00 -14.38
C GLY A 241 -9.89 1.38 -13.76
N SER A 242 -11.04 1.97 -14.10
CA SER A 242 -11.48 3.24 -13.55
C SER A 242 -12.89 3.16 -12.98
N ILE A 243 -13.12 3.79 -11.84
CA ILE A 243 -14.46 3.96 -11.26
C ILE A 243 -14.73 5.46 -11.09
N ASP A 244 -15.83 5.94 -11.65
CA ASP A 244 -16.40 7.26 -11.36
C ASP A 244 -17.71 7.08 -10.58
N CYS A 245 -17.72 7.55 -9.34
CA CYS A 245 -18.86 7.52 -8.45
C CYS A 245 -19.24 8.94 -8.04
N PRO A 246 -20.26 9.55 -8.68
CA PRO A 246 -20.71 10.90 -8.34
C PRO A 246 -21.51 10.97 -7.04
N VAL A 247 -21.81 9.82 -6.43
CA VAL A 247 -22.55 9.74 -5.16
C VAL A 247 -21.56 9.46 -4.04
N ALA A 248 -21.58 10.29 -2.99
CA ALA A 248 -20.70 10.10 -1.84
C ALA A 248 -20.98 8.76 -1.13
N LEU A 249 -19.91 8.02 -0.80
CA LEU A 249 -19.99 6.78 -0.05
C LEU A 249 -20.32 7.08 1.42
N ARG A 250 -21.46 6.56 1.89
CA ARG A 250 -21.97 6.79 3.25
C ARG A 250 -22.05 5.47 4.02
N GLY A 251 -22.28 5.57 5.33
CA GLY A 251 -22.39 4.43 6.24
C GLY A 251 -21.44 4.55 7.43
N ALA A 252 -21.28 3.47 8.20
CA ALA A 252 -20.35 3.45 9.33
C ALA A 252 -18.88 3.51 8.85
N THR A 253 -18.57 2.84 7.75
CA THR A 253 -17.23 2.80 7.16
C THR A 253 -17.30 2.93 5.64
N ALA A 254 -16.22 3.44 5.05
CA ALA A 254 -16.05 3.45 3.60
C ALA A 254 -14.57 3.22 3.22
N GLU A 255 -14.34 2.46 2.15
CA GLU A 255 -13.02 2.01 1.72
C GLU A 255 -12.80 2.22 0.22
N VAL A 256 -11.63 2.75 -0.13
CA VAL A 256 -11.14 2.83 -1.51
C VAL A 256 -9.78 2.17 -1.61
N SER A 257 -9.63 1.27 -2.56
CA SER A 257 -8.36 0.59 -2.87
C SER A 257 -8.03 0.74 -4.35
N VAL A 258 -6.90 1.38 -4.65
CA VAL A 258 -6.48 1.67 -6.02
C VAL A 258 -5.07 1.18 -6.26
N GLN A 259 -4.88 0.38 -7.31
CA GLN A 259 -3.58 -0.18 -7.64
C GLN A 259 -3.36 -0.32 -9.15
N SER A 260 -2.10 -0.49 -9.54
CA SER A 260 -1.68 -0.82 -10.90
C SER A 260 -2.31 0.09 -11.96
N TYR A 261 -2.07 1.40 -11.88
CA TYR A 261 -2.65 2.41 -12.77
C TYR A 261 -4.18 2.51 -12.73
N GLY A 262 -4.83 1.93 -11.72
CA GLY A 262 -6.26 2.11 -11.51
C GLY A 262 -6.61 3.56 -11.16
N ARG A 263 -7.87 3.96 -11.39
CA ARG A 263 -8.38 5.28 -11.00
C ARG A 263 -9.71 5.16 -10.26
N VAL A 264 -9.86 5.88 -9.16
CA VAL A 264 -11.16 6.04 -8.50
C VAL A 264 -11.42 7.52 -8.31
N LYS A 265 -12.58 7.98 -8.79
CA LYS A 265 -13.11 9.30 -8.51
C LYS A 265 -14.38 9.15 -7.68
N ALA A 266 -14.33 9.49 -6.40
CA ALA A 266 -15.46 9.32 -5.48
C ALA A 266 -15.26 10.11 -4.19
N ASP A 267 -16.32 10.74 -3.70
CA ASP A 267 -16.34 11.34 -2.37
C ASP A 267 -16.63 10.27 -1.30
N LEU A 268 -15.94 10.34 -0.16
CA LEU A 268 -16.21 9.50 1.01
C LEU A 268 -16.78 10.35 2.14
N ALA A 269 -17.97 10.01 2.59
CA ALA A 269 -18.65 10.67 3.71
C ALA A 269 -19.17 9.69 4.78
N PRO A 270 -18.35 8.74 5.30
CA PRO A 270 -18.81 7.83 6.35
C PRO A 270 -18.99 8.55 7.69
N ALA A 271 -19.95 8.07 8.48
CA ALA A 271 -20.19 8.52 9.85
C ALA A 271 -19.06 8.12 10.80
N GLY A 272 -18.37 7.00 10.53
CA GLY A 272 -17.21 6.52 11.28
C GLY A 272 -15.91 6.67 10.50
N ARG A 273 -15.39 5.56 9.97
CA ARG A 273 -14.02 5.51 9.41
C ARG A 273 -13.96 5.50 7.89
N ALA A 274 -13.03 6.27 7.32
CA ALA A 274 -12.65 6.16 5.91
C ALA A 274 -11.25 5.56 5.76
N THR A 275 -11.08 4.61 4.84
CA THR A 275 -9.77 4.02 4.50
C THR A 275 -9.48 4.21 3.02
N VAL A 276 -8.32 4.80 2.70
CA VAL A 276 -7.88 5.05 1.32
C VAL A 276 -6.49 4.45 1.13
N ASN A 277 -6.42 3.41 0.30
CA ASN A 277 -5.18 2.74 -0.09
C ASN A 277 -4.91 3.01 -1.58
N VAL A 278 -3.80 3.66 -1.91
CA VAL A 278 -3.40 3.92 -3.30
C VAL A 278 -1.96 3.48 -3.50
N SER A 279 -1.73 2.60 -4.46
CA SER A 279 -0.39 2.08 -4.76
C SER A 279 -0.16 1.90 -6.25
N SER A 280 1.08 1.64 -6.64
CA SER A 280 1.47 1.19 -7.97
C SER A 280 0.88 2.06 -9.09
N TYR A 281 1.16 3.37 -9.04
CA TYR A 281 0.65 4.39 -9.96
C TYR A 281 -0.88 4.56 -9.94
N GLY A 282 -1.57 4.07 -8.91
CA GLY A 282 -2.99 4.31 -8.70
C GLY A 282 -3.30 5.80 -8.50
N LYS A 283 -4.51 6.20 -8.85
CA LYS A 283 -5.00 7.57 -8.69
C LYS A 283 -6.34 7.60 -7.97
N PHE A 284 -6.40 8.33 -6.86
CA PHE A 284 -7.63 8.65 -6.16
C PHE A 284 -7.94 10.15 -6.27
N GLU A 285 -9.19 10.48 -6.58
CA GLU A 285 -9.69 11.85 -6.66
C GLU A 285 -11.02 11.95 -5.90
N GLY A 286 -11.07 12.69 -4.80
CA GLY A 286 -12.32 12.91 -4.09
C GLY A 286 -12.14 13.41 -2.67
N THR A 287 -13.15 14.09 -2.16
CA THR A 287 -13.16 14.63 -0.82
C THR A 287 -13.46 13.54 0.21
N VAL A 288 -12.88 13.66 1.40
CA VAL A 288 -13.09 12.69 2.49
C VAL A 288 -13.51 13.40 3.75
N THR A 289 -14.76 13.21 4.15
CA THR A 289 -15.35 13.78 5.36
C THR A 289 -15.80 12.66 6.29
N CYS A 290 -15.08 12.42 7.38
CA CYS A 290 -15.31 11.26 8.25
C CYS A 290 -15.08 11.57 9.72
N ASP A 291 -15.34 10.60 10.61
CA ASP A 291 -14.93 10.72 12.00
C ASP A 291 -13.41 10.53 12.11
N ALA A 292 -12.93 9.42 11.57
CA ALA A 292 -11.50 9.09 11.50
C ALA A 292 -11.06 8.60 10.13
N CYS A 293 -9.83 8.92 9.72
CA CYS A 293 -9.28 8.46 8.44
C CYS A 293 -7.99 7.64 8.57
N GLU A 294 -7.79 6.71 7.64
CA GLU A 294 -6.53 6.02 7.39
C GLU A 294 -6.17 6.13 5.90
N TYR A 295 -5.08 6.84 5.60
CA TYR A 295 -4.54 6.98 4.26
C TYR A 295 -3.20 6.25 4.13
N LYS A 296 -3.06 5.42 3.11
CA LYS A 296 -1.80 4.80 2.71
C LYS A 296 -1.57 5.01 1.23
N LEU A 297 -0.55 5.81 0.92
CA LEU A 297 -0.12 6.08 -0.45
C LEU A 297 1.29 5.53 -0.62
N SER A 298 1.51 4.70 -1.64
CA SER A 298 2.82 4.10 -1.91
C SER A 298 3.07 3.89 -3.41
N SER A 299 4.28 3.52 -3.78
CA SER A 299 4.68 3.10 -5.14
C SER A 299 4.13 4.02 -6.25
N ASN A 300 4.48 5.31 -6.19
CA ASN A 300 4.00 6.35 -7.12
C ASN A 300 2.47 6.57 -7.14
N GLY A 301 1.76 6.11 -6.12
CA GLY A 301 0.33 6.39 -5.93
C GLY A 301 0.08 7.90 -5.76
N SER A 302 -1.06 8.37 -6.25
CA SER A 302 -1.45 9.77 -6.14
C SER A 302 -2.87 9.91 -5.61
N ALA A 303 -3.06 10.85 -4.69
CA ALA A 303 -4.37 11.19 -4.17
C ALA A 303 -4.57 12.70 -4.11
N THR A 304 -5.74 13.15 -4.54
CA THR A 304 -6.21 14.54 -4.44
C THR A 304 -7.61 14.57 -3.87
N GLY A 305 -7.95 15.65 -3.21
CA GLY A 305 -9.21 15.94 -2.54
C GLY A 305 -8.98 16.26 -1.06
N ALA A 306 -9.69 17.28 -0.58
CA ALA A 306 -9.59 17.72 0.81
C ALA A 306 -10.04 16.63 1.79
N VAL A 307 -9.33 16.51 2.92
CA VAL A 307 -9.61 15.55 3.99
C VAL A 307 -10.04 16.29 5.24
N ALA A 308 -11.21 15.95 5.79
CA ALA A 308 -11.76 16.50 7.02
C ALA A 308 -12.19 15.38 7.98
N CYS A 309 -11.53 15.29 9.13
CA CYS A 309 -11.84 14.33 10.19
C CYS A 309 -12.48 15.06 11.38
N ARG A 310 -13.47 14.44 12.03
CA ARG A 310 -14.08 14.98 13.26
C ARG A 310 -13.28 14.66 14.52
N THR A 311 -12.47 13.60 14.52
CA THR A 311 -11.69 13.18 15.69
C THR A 311 -10.20 13.05 15.37
N GLN A 312 -9.81 12.12 14.49
CA GLN A 312 -8.40 11.83 14.23
C GLN A 312 -8.10 11.40 12.79
N GLY A 313 -6.92 11.72 12.29
CA GLY A 313 -6.42 11.27 10.99
C GLY A 313 -5.06 10.59 11.10
N SER A 314 -4.87 9.51 10.33
CA SER A 314 -3.57 8.85 10.13
C SER A 314 -3.25 8.75 8.66
N MET A 315 -2.11 9.32 8.25
CA MET A 315 -1.68 9.35 6.86
C MET A 315 -0.24 8.87 6.73
N THR A 316 -0.02 7.86 5.89
CA THR A 316 1.30 7.36 5.49
C THR A 316 1.49 7.55 3.99
N ILE A 317 2.48 8.35 3.61
CA ILE A 317 2.79 8.66 2.22
C ILE A 317 4.24 8.26 1.96
N GLY A 318 4.45 7.23 1.15
CA GLY A 318 5.77 6.61 0.92
C GLY A 318 6.08 6.36 -0.54
N SER A 319 7.31 5.98 -0.82
CA SER A 319 7.75 5.42 -2.11
C SER A 319 7.29 6.24 -3.32
N TYR A 320 7.74 7.51 -3.40
CA TYR A 320 7.42 8.45 -4.48
C TYR A 320 5.93 8.81 -4.63
N ALA A 321 5.08 8.44 -3.67
CA ALA A 321 3.67 8.80 -3.68
C ALA A 321 3.46 10.30 -3.46
N ARG A 322 2.30 10.80 -3.91
CA ARG A 322 1.94 12.21 -3.82
C ARG A 322 0.55 12.42 -3.25
N PHE A 323 0.44 13.32 -2.29
CA PHE A 323 -0.82 13.86 -1.83
C PHE A 323 -0.82 15.37 -2.04
N SER A 324 -1.90 15.90 -2.60
CA SER A 324 -1.98 17.32 -2.94
C SER A 324 -3.37 17.84 -2.63
N ASP A 325 -3.61 18.31 -1.41
CA ASP A 325 -4.80 19.08 -0.97
C ASP A 325 -4.75 19.36 0.55
N PRO A 326 -5.64 20.20 1.12
CA PRO A 326 -5.69 20.46 2.56
C PRO A 326 -6.16 19.26 3.40
N VAL A 327 -5.66 19.19 4.64
CA VAL A 327 -6.05 18.20 5.65
C VAL A 327 -6.45 18.90 6.94
N LYS A 328 -7.64 18.57 7.45
CA LYS A 328 -8.19 19.06 8.71
C LYS A 328 -8.54 17.90 9.63
N ALA A 329 -7.97 17.87 10.83
CA ALA A 329 -8.30 16.86 11.84
C ALA A 329 -7.87 17.36 13.23
N PRO A 330 -8.66 17.19 14.31
CA PRO A 330 -8.23 17.59 15.65
C PRO A 330 -6.90 16.94 16.06
N ALA A 331 -6.73 15.63 15.87
CA ALA A 331 -5.45 14.94 16.02
C ALA A 331 -4.98 14.35 14.68
N LEU A 332 -3.77 14.71 14.23
CA LEU A 332 -3.20 14.25 12.96
C LEU A 332 -1.83 13.59 13.15
N GLY A 333 -1.74 12.31 12.76
CA GLY A 333 -0.47 11.61 12.56
C GLY A 333 -0.13 11.53 11.08
N LEU A 334 0.99 12.12 10.68
CA LEU A 334 1.42 12.18 9.28
C LEU A 334 2.88 11.70 9.15
N SER A 335 3.10 10.69 8.31
CA SER A 335 4.42 10.18 7.96
C SER A 335 4.65 10.28 6.46
N VAL A 336 5.65 11.04 6.03
CA VAL A 336 6.03 11.21 4.62
C VAL A 336 7.47 10.74 4.42
N ALA A 337 7.68 9.71 3.60
CA ALA A 337 8.99 9.04 3.48
C ALA A 337 9.33 8.63 2.05
N SER A 338 10.59 8.26 1.82
CA SER A 338 11.08 7.63 0.58
C SER A 338 10.71 8.41 -0.68
N CYS A 339 11.21 9.65 -0.77
CA CYS A 339 10.99 10.56 -1.90
C CYS A 339 9.51 10.92 -2.17
N ALA A 340 8.60 10.62 -1.24
CA ALA A 340 7.22 11.04 -1.33
C ALA A 340 7.07 12.56 -1.11
N SER A 341 5.95 13.11 -1.58
CA SER A 341 5.66 14.53 -1.40
C SER A 341 4.23 14.76 -0.94
N MET A 342 4.07 15.67 0.02
CA MET A 342 2.79 16.23 0.40
C MET A 342 2.78 17.74 0.12
N SER A 343 1.72 18.21 -0.53
CA SER A 343 1.46 19.64 -0.70
C SER A 343 0.06 19.98 -0.22
N GLY A 344 -0.08 20.91 0.72
CA GLY A 344 -1.39 21.34 1.22
C GLY A 344 -1.36 21.86 2.65
N ALA A 345 -2.37 22.65 3.01
CA ALA A 345 -2.47 23.19 4.36
C ALA A 345 -2.86 22.09 5.37
N LEU A 346 -2.26 22.14 6.56
CA LEU A 346 -2.58 21.29 7.70
C LEU A 346 -3.28 22.10 8.79
N GLU A 347 -4.52 21.73 9.14
CA GLU A 347 -5.27 22.33 10.24
C GLU A 347 -5.58 21.28 11.31
N CYS A 348 -5.06 21.45 12.52
CA CYS A 348 -5.24 20.50 13.62
C CYS A 348 -5.13 21.15 15.00
N GLU A 349 -5.48 20.41 16.04
CA GLU A 349 -5.12 20.79 17.41
C GLU A 349 -3.78 20.16 17.78
N GLN A 350 -3.60 18.87 17.48
CA GLN A 350 -2.40 18.09 17.77
C GLN A 350 -1.80 17.54 16.47
N LEU A 351 -0.56 17.92 16.14
CA LEU A 351 0.19 17.40 15.00
C LEU A 351 1.36 16.54 15.43
N ARG A 352 1.46 15.31 14.89
CA ARG A 352 2.68 14.50 14.89
C ARG A 352 3.12 14.26 13.44
N LEU A 353 4.19 14.93 13.04
CA LEU A 353 4.76 14.89 11.70
C LEU A 353 6.11 14.18 11.69
N THR A 354 6.28 13.18 10.83
CA THR A 354 7.58 12.56 10.52
C THR A 354 7.87 12.70 9.03
N VAL A 355 9.02 13.27 8.67
CA VAL A 355 9.46 13.38 7.27
C VAL A 355 10.86 12.79 7.14
N SER A 356 11.05 11.84 6.23
CA SER A 356 12.35 11.15 6.10
C SER A 356 12.70 10.77 4.66
N SER A 357 13.95 10.40 4.45
CA SER A 357 14.45 9.81 3.20
C SER A 357 14.06 10.62 1.96
N TYR A 358 14.54 11.87 1.88
CA TYR A 358 14.32 12.80 0.77
C TYR A 358 12.84 13.20 0.53
N ALA A 359 11.94 12.88 1.46
CA ALA A 359 10.55 13.31 1.38
C ALA A 359 10.41 14.81 1.57
N LYS A 360 9.32 15.34 1.02
CA LYS A 360 9.02 16.78 1.03
C LYS A 360 7.61 17.05 1.54
N VAL A 361 7.48 18.01 2.42
CA VAL A 361 6.20 18.56 2.86
C VAL A 361 6.20 20.05 2.57
N ASP A 362 5.16 20.51 1.88
CA ASP A 362 4.99 21.90 1.48
C ASP A 362 3.58 22.37 1.85
N GLY A 363 3.48 23.44 2.64
CA GLY A 363 2.20 24.04 2.99
C GLY A 363 2.16 24.67 4.37
N ALA A 364 1.15 25.52 4.59
CA ALA A 364 0.93 26.17 5.88
C ALA A 364 0.45 25.16 6.92
N ILE A 365 0.96 25.26 8.15
CA ILE A 365 0.58 24.44 9.29
C ILE A 365 -0.07 25.33 10.35
N ARG A 366 -1.31 25.04 10.72
CA ARG A 366 -2.03 25.64 11.83
C ARG A 366 -2.34 24.55 12.84
N ALA A 367 -1.66 24.58 13.98
CA ALA A 367 -1.82 23.62 15.05
C ALA A 367 -2.00 24.32 16.41
N VAL A 368 -2.51 23.65 17.44
CA VAL A 368 -2.33 24.13 18.81
C VAL A 368 -0.95 23.66 19.31
N ASP A 369 -0.69 22.36 19.25
CA ASP A 369 0.61 21.76 19.54
C ASP A 369 1.11 20.99 18.31
N ALA A 370 2.37 21.22 17.92
CA ALA A 370 2.99 20.55 16.80
C ALA A 370 4.33 19.92 17.18
N GLU A 371 4.47 18.64 16.87
CA GLU A 371 5.71 17.87 16.96
C GLU A 371 6.13 17.40 15.57
N ALA A 372 7.29 17.84 15.10
CA ALA A 372 7.81 17.48 13.78
C ALA A 372 9.24 16.95 13.88
N THR A 373 9.49 15.77 13.30
CA THR A 373 10.83 15.18 13.17
C THR A 373 11.17 14.99 11.70
N LEU A 374 12.29 15.58 11.28
CA LEU A 374 12.82 15.49 9.92
C LEU A 374 14.21 14.85 9.91
N SER A 375 14.43 13.91 9.00
CA SER A 375 15.70 13.21 8.85
C SER A 375 16.04 12.84 7.41
N SER A 376 17.29 12.45 7.17
CA SER A 376 17.77 11.89 5.90
C SER A 376 17.39 12.73 4.67
N ASN A 377 17.88 13.97 4.60
CA ASN A 377 17.61 14.93 3.51
C ASN A 377 16.12 15.29 3.31
N ALA A 378 15.26 15.04 4.30
CA ALA A 378 13.88 15.51 4.27
C ALA A 378 13.79 17.05 4.28
N SER A 379 12.72 17.59 3.71
CA SER A 379 12.44 19.02 3.75
C SER A 379 11.00 19.33 4.14
N LEU A 380 10.83 20.29 5.05
CA LEU A 380 9.54 20.94 5.33
C LEU A 380 9.65 22.41 4.94
N HIS A 381 8.77 22.85 4.06
CA HIS A 381 8.62 24.23 3.65
C HIS A 381 7.22 24.74 4.00
N GLY A 382 7.14 25.89 4.66
CA GLY A 382 5.86 26.55 4.90
C GLY A 382 5.81 27.39 6.16
N ASP A 383 4.69 28.08 6.34
CA ASP A 383 4.42 28.89 7.51
C ASP A 383 3.77 28.05 8.61
N VAL A 384 4.38 28.01 9.79
CA VAL A 384 3.90 27.24 10.95
C VAL A 384 3.37 28.20 12.00
N LYS A 385 2.07 28.12 12.31
CA LYS A 385 1.42 28.86 13.39
C LYS A 385 0.90 27.90 14.44
N CYS A 386 1.40 28.00 15.67
CA CYS A 386 0.94 27.16 16.77
C CYS A 386 1.15 27.77 18.17
N ARG A 387 0.63 27.15 19.22
CA ARG A 387 0.99 27.53 20.60
C ARG A 387 2.38 26.99 20.94
N THR A 388 2.60 25.69 20.73
CA THR A 388 3.88 25.04 21.06
C THR A 388 4.40 24.25 19.85
N LEU A 389 5.66 24.49 19.48
CA LEU A 389 6.36 23.81 18.40
C LEU A 389 7.56 23.04 18.93
N THR A 390 7.60 21.73 18.73
CA THR A 390 8.81 20.91 18.89
C THR A 390 9.28 20.45 17.52
N LEU A 391 10.50 20.85 17.13
CA LEU A 391 11.06 20.57 15.82
C LEU A 391 12.45 19.92 15.96
N GLY A 392 12.56 18.67 15.50
CA GLY A 392 13.82 17.93 15.41
C GLY A 392 14.26 17.80 13.96
N LEU A 393 15.45 18.29 13.63
CA LEU A 393 16.08 18.21 12.31
C LEU A 393 17.40 17.44 12.43
N SER A 394 17.56 16.36 11.67
CA SER A 394 18.79 15.57 11.63
C SER A 394 19.17 15.14 10.22
N SER A 395 20.41 14.67 10.05
CA SER A 395 20.91 14.06 8.82
C SER A 395 20.56 14.86 7.55
N TYR A 396 21.05 16.10 7.48
CA TYR A 396 20.84 17.03 6.37
C TYR A 396 19.38 17.46 6.11
N ALA A 397 18.47 17.20 7.05
CA ALA A 397 17.10 17.70 6.97
C ALA A 397 17.04 19.23 6.96
N LYS A 398 15.99 19.77 6.34
CA LYS A 398 15.83 21.21 6.13
C LYS A 398 14.44 21.68 6.53
N PHE A 399 14.39 22.77 7.29
CA PHE A 399 13.17 23.53 7.52
C PHE A 399 13.34 24.93 6.94
N THR A 400 12.37 25.40 6.16
CA THR A 400 12.33 26.78 5.64
C THR A 400 10.92 27.37 5.71
N GLY A 401 10.83 28.69 5.89
CA GLY A 401 9.55 29.42 5.95
C GLY A 401 9.46 30.34 7.15
N SER A 402 8.35 30.27 7.89
CA SER A 402 8.15 31.03 9.13
C SER A 402 7.62 30.15 10.26
N ALA A 403 7.93 30.55 11.49
CA ALA A 403 7.41 29.93 12.70
C ALA A 403 6.86 31.04 13.62
N GLU A 404 5.54 31.05 13.80
CA GLU A 404 4.83 31.89 14.75
C GLU A 404 4.32 30.99 15.88
N CYS A 405 4.92 31.08 17.07
CA CYS A 405 4.52 30.24 18.20
C CYS A 405 4.76 30.88 19.55
N ARG A 406 4.06 30.42 20.59
CA ARG A 406 4.37 30.88 21.96
C ARG A 406 5.71 30.32 22.42
N GLU A 407 5.91 29.03 22.18
CA GLU A 407 7.07 28.27 22.63
C GLU A 407 7.66 27.43 21.51
N LEU A 408 8.96 27.59 21.27
CA LEU A 408 9.74 26.77 20.34
C LEU A 408 10.77 25.91 21.07
N ARG A 409 10.76 24.60 20.82
CA ARG A 409 11.87 23.69 21.12
C ARG A 409 12.47 23.17 19.82
N LEU A 410 13.68 23.62 19.53
CA LEU A 410 14.40 23.31 18.29
C LEU A 410 15.60 22.42 18.57
N THR A 411 15.74 21.34 17.81
CA THR A 411 16.95 20.50 17.78
C THR A 411 17.43 20.40 16.35
N VAL A 412 18.65 20.84 16.07
CA VAL A 412 19.27 20.79 14.73
C VAL A 412 20.61 20.08 14.83
N GLN A 413 20.74 18.93 14.19
CA GLN A 413 21.95 18.12 14.28
C GLN A 413 22.34 17.43 12.97
N SER A 414 23.55 16.90 12.91
CA SER A 414 24.07 16.11 11.78
C SER A 414 23.89 16.82 10.43
N SER A 415 24.46 18.02 10.32
CA SER A 415 24.42 18.89 9.12
C SER A 415 23.02 19.32 8.67
N ALA A 416 21.98 19.17 9.51
CA ALA A 416 20.66 19.71 9.25
C ALA A 416 20.65 21.25 9.30
N SER A 417 19.64 21.86 8.67
CA SER A 417 19.49 23.32 8.62
C SER A 417 18.08 23.79 8.96
N PHE A 418 17.99 24.73 9.90
CA PHE A 418 16.80 25.54 10.14
C PHE A 418 17.05 26.93 9.57
N ASP A 419 16.21 27.40 8.65
CA ASP A 419 16.29 28.75 8.06
C ASP A 419 14.92 29.38 7.94
N ALA A 420 14.52 30.16 8.95
CA ALA A 420 13.15 30.68 9.01
C ALA A 420 13.03 32.02 9.74
N LYS A 421 11.95 32.74 9.43
CA LYS A 421 11.48 33.87 10.25
C LYS A 421 10.85 33.34 11.53
N LEU A 422 11.20 33.92 12.68
CA LEU A 422 10.65 33.52 13.98
C LEU A 422 9.90 34.66 14.64
N ALA A 423 8.68 34.39 15.10
CA ALA A 423 7.95 35.20 16.05
C ALA A 423 7.54 34.31 17.23
N ALA A 424 8.20 34.48 18.37
CA ALA A 424 7.87 33.69 19.56
C ALA A 424 8.05 34.43 20.89
N GLU A 425 7.31 34.02 21.92
CA GLU A 425 7.55 34.55 23.28
C GLU A 425 8.85 33.99 23.86
N ARG A 426 9.12 32.71 23.63
CA ARG A 426 10.34 32.02 24.10
C ARG A 426 10.78 30.88 23.20
N PHE A 427 12.08 30.62 23.16
CA PHE A 427 12.64 29.46 22.47
C PHE A 427 13.80 28.79 23.22
N GLU A 428 13.93 27.48 23.02
CA GLU A 428 15.07 26.65 23.40
C GLU A 428 15.61 25.98 22.13
N ALA A 429 16.90 26.14 21.84
CA ALA A 429 17.54 25.57 20.67
C ALA A 429 18.79 24.77 21.05
N PHE A 430 18.86 23.52 20.60
CA PHE A 430 20.08 22.74 20.57
C PHE A 430 20.57 22.63 19.13
N VAL A 431 21.81 23.08 18.86
CA VAL A 431 22.44 22.92 17.54
C VAL A 431 23.73 22.14 17.72
N GLY A 432 23.86 21.01 17.02
CA GLY A 432 24.94 20.05 17.18
C GLY A 432 25.49 19.55 15.85
N SER A 433 26.68 18.93 15.87
CA SER A 433 27.21 18.10 14.77
C SER A 433 27.07 18.75 13.38
N TYR A 434 27.71 19.91 13.17
CA TYR A 434 27.65 20.71 11.94
C TYR A 434 26.26 21.26 11.57
N GLY A 435 25.28 21.18 12.49
CA GLY A 435 23.96 21.78 12.33
C GLY A 435 24.02 23.30 12.18
N LYS A 436 23.05 23.86 11.47
CA LYS A 436 22.96 25.29 11.19
C LYS A 436 21.55 25.80 11.51
N ALA A 437 21.44 26.75 12.43
CA ALA A 437 20.20 27.47 12.69
C ALA A 437 20.38 28.94 12.30
N ARG A 438 19.62 29.38 11.31
CA ARG A 438 19.50 30.77 10.90
C ARG A 438 18.08 31.24 11.22
N ILE A 439 17.98 32.20 12.11
CA ILE A 439 16.71 32.82 12.49
C ILE A 439 16.70 34.24 11.95
N GLN A 440 15.65 34.57 11.23
CA GLN A 440 15.43 35.86 10.60
C GLN A 440 14.25 36.58 11.27
N GLY A 441 14.14 37.88 11.01
CA GLY A 441 13.07 38.72 11.56
C GLY A 441 13.51 39.51 12.77
N ASP A 442 12.68 40.46 13.17
CA ASP A 442 12.92 41.49 14.18
C ASP A 442 11.90 41.47 15.32
N ALA A 443 11.19 40.35 15.47
CA ALA A 443 10.24 40.14 16.56
C ALA A 443 10.92 40.23 17.93
N ASP A 444 10.17 40.79 18.89
CA ASP A 444 10.58 40.84 20.30
C ASP A 444 10.28 39.50 21.00
N VAL A 445 11.34 38.87 21.48
CA VAL A 445 11.31 37.58 22.19
C VAL A 445 11.71 37.82 23.63
N ALA A 446 10.91 37.34 24.59
CA ALA A 446 11.21 37.54 26.01
C ALA A 446 12.43 36.71 26.45
N LYS A 447 12.53 35.44 26.02
CA LYS A 447 13.60 34.54 26.47
C LYS A 447 14.11 33.59 25.38
N GLY A 448 15.43 33.52 25.22
CA GLY A 448 16.11 32.59 24.32
C GLY A 448 17.18 31.78 25.04
N ALA A 449 17.16 30.45 24.87
CA ALA A 449 18.22 29.57 25.35
C ALA A 449 18.81 28.77 24.19
N VAL A 450 20.14 28.82 24.01
CA VAL A 450 20.84 28.15 22.92
C VAL A 450 21.98 27.32 23.47
N LYS A 451 22.02 26.03 23.10
CA LYS A 451 23.12 25.12 23.38
C LYS A 451 23.78 24.68 22.08
N LEU A 452 25.09 24.85 22.00
CA LEU A 452 25.90 24.56 20.81
C LEU A 452 26.89 23.42 21.06
N ALA A 453 26.95 22.51 20.09
CA ALA A 453 27.83 21.35 20.09
C ALA A 453 28.50 21.09 18.74
N SER A 454 29.75 20.63 18.76
CA SER A 454 30.44 20.03 17.60
C SER A 454 30.32 20.82 16.28
N ASN A 455 30.99 21.97 16.20
CA ASN A 455 31.03 22.83 14.99
C ASN A 455 29.65 23.37 14.55
N ALA A 456 28.72 23.49 15.50
CA ALA A 456 27.41 24.08 15.26
C ALA A 456 27.48 25.58 14.94
N THR A 457 26.54 26.05 14.12
CA THR A 457 26.35 27.48 13.82
C THR A 457 24.94 27.91 14.17
N PHE A 458 24.83 28.94 15.00
CA PHE A 458 23.57 29.62 15.29
C PHE A 458 23.69 31.10 14.92
N SER A 459 22.72 31.63 14.18
CA SER A 459 22.72 33.01 13.71
C SER A 459 21.32 33.59 13.79
N ALA A 460 21.14 34.62 14.60
CA ALA A 460 19.92 35.40 14.79
C ALA A 460 20.25 36.90 15.00
N PRO A 461 20.95 37.56 14.06
CA PRO A 461 21.47 38.91 14.26
C PRO A 461 20.40 40.00 14.26
N SER A 462 19.20 39.72 13.74
CA SER A 462 18.09 40.67 13.70
C SER A 462 17.03 40.41 14.77
N LEU A 463 17.02 39.23 15.38
CA LEU A 463 15.97 38.82 16.32
C LEU A 463 16.19 39.48 17.67
N ARG A 464 15.19 40.20 18.18
CA ARG A 464 15.31 40.99 19.40
C ARG A 464 15.00 40.14 20.63
N VAL A 465 16.01 39.66 21.34
CA VAL A 465 15.79 38.82 22.53
C VAL A 465 16.14 39.58 23.81
N ALA A 466 15.19 39.65 24.76
CA ALA A 466 15.41 40.33 26.03
C ALA A 466 16.41 39.55 26.91
N ASP A 467 16.11 38.31 27.30
CA ASP A 467 17.00 37.49 28.11
C ASP A 467 17.56 36.30 27.32
N TYR A 468 18.88 36.25 27.18
CA TYR A 468 19.58 35.27 26.36
C TYR A 468 20.55 34.43 27.19
N THR A 469 20.46 33.10 27.07
CA THR A 469 21.47 32.16 27.58
C THR A 469 22.12 31.40 26.43
N ILE A 470 23.44 31.46 26.33
CA ILE A 470 24.23 30.74 25.31
C ILE A 470 25.22 29.80 26.00
N ASP A 471 25.06 28.48 25.79
CA ASP A 471 26.03 27.46 26.17
C ASP A 471 26.78 26.98 24.92
N ALA A 472 28.00 27.49 24.74
CA ALA A 472 28.94 27.15 23.67
C ALA A 472 30.24 26.55 24.22
N ARG A 473 30.14 25.68 25.23
CA ARG A 473 31.29 24.95 25.82
C ARG A 473 31.90 23.91 24.89
N SER A 474 31.26 23.61 23.77
CA SER A 474 31.79 22.69 22.77
C SER A 474 32.69 23.39 21.75
N HIS A 475 33.64 22.64 21.19
CA HIS A 475 34.66 23.18 20.29
C HIS A 475 34.09 23.71 18.96
N TYR A 476 34.71 24.78 18.46
CA TYR A 476 34.47 25.40 17.14
C TYR A 476 33.02 25.82 16.84
N SER A 477 32.22 26.02 17.89
CA SER A 477 30.85 26.51 17.78
C SER A 477 30.83 28.00 17.44
N LYS A 478 29.86 28.43 16.63
CA LYS A 478 29.66 29.84 16.26
C LYS A 478 28.27 30.32 16.62
N ALA A 479 28.17 31.47 17.29
CA ALA A 479 26.92 32.14 17.59
C ALA A 479 26.97 33.60 17.14
N ASP A 480 25.91 34.10 16.54
CA ASP A 480 25.72 35.51 16.20
C ASP A 480 24.31 35.96 16.61
N VAL A 481 24.19 36.85 17.59
CA VAL A 481 22.89 37.16 18.23
C VAL A 481 22.70 38.65 18.48
N TRP A 482 21.44 39.07 18.69
CA TRP A 482 21.11 40.40 19.19
C TRP A 482 20.36 40.30 20.52
N CYS A 483 20.70 41.14 21.50
CA CYS A 483 20.11 41.10 22.83
C CYS A 483 19.83 42.51 23.39
N SER A 484 18.66 42.69 24.02
CA SER A 484 18.23 43.96 24.63
C SER A 484 18.27 44.00 26.16
N GLY A 485 18.17 42.86 26.84
CA GLY A 485 18.12 42.77 28.30
C GLY A 485 19.40 42.17 28.86
N THR A 486 19.36 40.90 29.28
CA THR A 486 20.51 40.21 29.90
C THR A 486 21.10 39.14 28.98
N LEU A 487 22.42 39.13 28.84
CA LEU A 487 23.15 38.13 28.05
C LEU A 487 24.10 37.32 28.94
N ARG A 488 23.78 36.03 29.12
CA ARG A 488 24.63 35.05 29.81
C ARG A 488 25.28 34.11 28.80
N ILE A 489 26.60 34.02 28.84
CA ILE A 489 27.39 33.22 27.90
C ILE A 489 28.35 32.31 28.64
N GLU A 490 28.32 31.02 28.33
CA GLU A 490 29.30 30.02 28.76
C GLU A 490 30.01 29.47 27.52
N THR A 491 31.32 29.69 27.37
CA THR A 491 32.06 29.32 26.15
C THR A 491 33.34 28.54 26.44
N SER A 492 33.74 27.67 25.51
CA SER A 492 35.12 27.16 25.44
C SER A 492 36.05 28.14 24.73
N THR A 493 37.37 27.95 24.86
CA THR A 493 38.40 28.78 24.20
C THR A 493 38.35 28.78 22.67
N THR A 494 37.69 27.79 22.06
CA THR A 494 37.61 27.63 20.59
C THR A 494 36.26 28.03 20.00
N ALA A 495 35.27 28.35 20.84
CA ALA A 495 33.97 28.86 20.39
C ALA A 495 34.08 30.36 20.04
N GLN A 496 33.28 30.81 19.08
CA GLN A 496 33.18 32.22 18.69
C GLN A 496 31.75 32.69 18.90
N VAL A 497 31.57 33.71 19.73
CA VAL A 497 30.26 34.34 19.96
C VAL A 497 30.35 35.81 19.61
N THR A 498 29.55 36.26 18.66
CA THR A 498 29.32 37.67 18.39
C THR A 498 27.94 38.08 18.86
N TYR A 499 27.85 39.28 19.43
CA TYR A 499 26.56 39.81 19.85
C TYR A 499 26.44 41.31 19.55
N ASP A 500 25.20 41.79 19.44
CA ASP A 500 24.85 43.20 19.30
C ASP A 500 23.66 43.55 20.22
N GLY A 501 23.33 44.83 20.32
CA GLY A 501 22.21 45.37 21.10
C GLY A 501 22.62 46.00 22.44
N PRO A 502 21.66 46.62 23.15
CA PRO A 502 21.88 47.37 24.39
C PRO A 502 21.89 46.49 25.66
N CYS A 503 22.19 45.20 25.56
CA CYS A 503 22.14 44.28 26.70
C CYS A 503 23.26 44.46 27.75
N ARG A 504 22.97 44.03 28.98
CA ARG A 504 23.94 43.81 30.05
C ARG A 504 24.52 42.40 29.93
N VAL A 505 25.83 42.30 29.73
CA VAL A 505 26.55 41.01 29.65
C VAL A 505 27.06 40.61 31.03
N GLU A 506 26.74 39.41 31.51
CA GLU A 506 27.10 38.97 32.87
C GLU A 506 28.58 38.60 33.02
N ALA A 507 29.19 38.04 31.98
CA ALA A 507 30.62 37.71 31.94
C ALA A 507 31.10 37.74 30.48
N MET A 508 32.27 38.33 30.22
CA MET A 508 32.88 38.40 28.89
C MET A 508 34.20 37.61 28.83
N PRO A 509 34.14 36.34 28.41
CA PRO A 509 35.32 35.62 27.94
C PRO A 509 35.94 36.31 26.71
N GLY A 510 37.27 36.23 26.52
CA GLY A 510 37.98 36.92 25.43
C GLY A 510 37.59 36.49 24.00
N ASN A 511 36.88 35.37 23.86
CA ASN A 511 36.35 34.84 22.60
C ASN A 511 34.90 35.27 22.31
N VAL A 512 34.35 36.16 23.15
CA VAL A 512 33.09 36.88 22.92
C VAL A 512 33.41 38.27 22.40
N ARG A 513 32.75 38.71 21.32
CA ARG A 513 32.96 40.04 20.73
C ARG A 513 31.64 40.78 20.54
N ARG A 514 31.61 42.06 20.88
CA ARG A 514 30.54 42.97 20.48
C ARG A 514 30.77 43.43 19.04
N LYS A 515 29.70 43.53 18.26
CA LYS A 515 29.74 44.11 16.91
C LYS A 515 29.82 45.63 16.92
#